data_AF-A0A423UTC6-F1
#
_entry.id   AF-A0A423UTC6-F1
#
_cell.length_a   1.000
_cell.length_b   1.000
_cell.length_c   1.000
_cell.angle_alpha   90.00
_cell.angle_beta   90.00
_cell.angle_gamma   90.00
#
_symmetry.space_group_name_H-M   'P 1'
#
loop_
_entity.id
_entity.type
_entity.pdbx_description
1 polymer ?
#
loop_
_entity_poly.entity_id
_entity_poly.type
_entity_poly.pdbx_seq_one_letter_code
_entity_poly.pdbx_strand_id
1 'polypeptide(L)'
;APPSPTGLRYFFDRDKRLVTVSGTLVQQWDTRTGEEGARFDIKTLTSRGRADADQPTTHVSKFPEDGQVAVLVWGDPRLRIVDLSTGTIKATVKVPTDAVAVQVDPSGRYLAVLRSGGLVELWQRDPLHRKLGPLRSVAEDSMKPYVASFIDGKGGFVVAANSSVRVYGADGRSYRESYDFGRAPSSSMLGEGAYVFRDMTPDGKSVIYQNTDNTGGPLRLDPAEWRRALCEVIGNRTFTAEERAGVPVRLPDRPVCP
;
A
#
# COMPACT_ATOMS: atom_id res chain seq x y z
N ALA A 1 -9.31 5.67 -10.91
CA ALA A 1 -9.09 7.04 -11.45
C ALA A 1 -7.93 7.70 -10.70
N PRO A 2 -7.19 8.67 -11.27
CA PRO A 2 -6.29 9.50 -10.47
C PRO A 2 -7.08 10.16 -9.31
N PRO A 3 -6.49 10.34 -8.12
CA PRO A 3 -7.13 11.11 -7.07
C PRO A 3 -7.41 12.53 -7.57
N SER A 4 -8.52 13.11 -7.15
CA SER A 4 -8.85 14.49 -7.48
C SER A 4 -7.72 15.44 -7.05
N PRO A 5 -7.31 16.41 -7.88
CA PRO A 5 -6.19 17.31 -7.60
C PRO A 5 -6.40 18.22 -6.37
N THR A 6 -7.63 18.26 -5.83
CA THR A 6 -8.06 19.12 -4.72
C THR A 6 -8.09 18.45 -3.35
N GLY A 7 -7.73 17.16 -3.24
CA GLY A 7 -7.69 16.47 -1.95
C GLY A 7 -6.44 16.80 -1.13
N LEU A 8 -6.62 17.19 0.14
CA LEU A 8 -5.53 17.19 1.13
C LEU A 8 -5.07 15.74 1.35
N ARG A 9 -3.79 15.47 1.11
CA ARG A 9 -3.14 14.22 1.49
C ARG A 9 -2.14 14.49 2.59
N TYR A 10 -1.92 13.52 3.45
CA TYR A 10 -0.92 13.62 4.49
C TYR A 10 -0.28 12.28 4.78
N PHE A 11 0.93 12.32 5.33
CA PHE A 11 1.62 11.17 5.90
C PHE A 11 2.63 11.65 6.95
N PHE A 12 3.14 10.73 7.76
CA PHE A 12 4.25 11.03 8.66
C PHE A 12 5.56 10.58 8.03
N ASP A 13 6.58 11.43 8.10
CA ASP A 13 7.92 11.10 7.62
C ASP A 13 8.63 10.10 8.57
N ARG A 14 9.94 9.96 8.45
CA ARG A 14 10.70 9.04 9.31
C ARG A 14 10.77 9.53 10.76
N ASP A 15 10.80 10.84 10.95
CA ASP A 15 10.98 11.51 12.24
C ASP A 15 9.64 11.89 12.88
N LYS A 16 8.54 11.31 12.38
CA LYS A 16 7.16 11.53 12.85
C LYS A 16 6.71 12.99 12.71
N ARG A 17 7.29 13.73 11.78
CA ARG A 17 6.77 15.04 11.37
C ARG A 17 5.64 14.82 10.37
N LEU A 18 4.63 15.66 10.44
CA LEU A 18 3.48 15.59 9.55
C LEU A 18 3.86 16.24 8.22
N VAL A 19 3.72 15.52 7.12
CA VAL A 19 3.83 16.07 5.77
C VAL A 19 2.43 16.18 5.20
N THR A 20 2.06 17.38 4.74
CA THR A 20 0.79 17.64 4.07
C THR A 20 1.01 18.04 2.63
N VAL A 21 0.12 17.59 1.74
CA VAL A 21 0.15 17.88 0.32
C VAL A 21 -1.22 18.39 -0.09
N SER A 22 -1.29 19.67 -0.45
CA SER A 22 -2.50 20.35 -0.93
C SER A 22 -2.26 20.86 -2.35
N GLY A 23 -2.87 20.19 -3.34
CA GLY A 23 -2.56 20.41 -4.75
C GLY A 23 -1.08 20.15 -5.05
N THR A 24 -0.31 21.23 -5.20
CA THR A 24 1.14 21.20 -5.49
C THR A 24 2.00 21.67 -4.32
N LEU A 25 1.39 22.21 -3.26
CA LEU A 25 2.09 22.67 -2.08
C LEU A 25 2.36 21.48 -1.15
N VAL A 26 3.62 21.29 -0.80
CA VAL A 26 4.06 20.34 0.21
C VAL A 26 4.57 21.12 1.41
N GLN A 27 4.09 20.77 2.60
CA GLN A 27 4.51 21.37 3.87
C GLN A 27 4.86 20.26 4.86
N GLN A 28 5.81 20.56 5.74
CA GLN A 28 6.20 19.70 6.86
C GLN A 28 6.00 20.45 8.17
N TRP A 29 5.43 19.76 9.15
CA TRP A 29 5.02 20.33 10.43
C TRP A 29 5.59 19.50 11.58
N ASP A 30 6.10 20.19 12.61
CA ASP A 30 6.36 19.56 13.90
C ASP A 30 5.03 19.13 14.52
N THR A 31 4.92 17.85 14.88
CA THR A 31 3.66 17.26 15.35
C THR A 31 3.32 17.61 16.79
N ARG A 32 4.27 18.17 17.55
CA ARG A 32 4.11 18.57 18.95
C ARG A 32 3.84 20.07 19.08
N THR A 33 4.51 20.91 18.30
CA THR A 33 4.37 22.37 18.36
C THR A 33 3.40 22.91 17.31
N GLY A 34 3.19 22.19 16.19
CA GLY A 34 2.41 22.67 15.06
C GLY A 34 3.14 23.68 14.18
N GLU A 35 4.43 23.91 14.41
CA GLU A 35 5.24 24.83 13.62
C GLU A 35 5.58 24.24 12.25
N GLU A 36 5.49 25.06 11.21
CA GLU A 36 5.94 24.70 9.87
C GLU A 36 7.47 24.72 9.82
N GLY A 37 8.08 23.57 9.55
CA GLY A 37 9.54 23.44 9.44
C GLY A 37 10.06 23.56 8.01
N ALA A 38 9.25 23.19 7.02
CA ALA A 38 9.63 23.25 5.61
C ALA A 38 8.42 23.38 4.69
N ARG A 39 8.64 24.02 3.53
CA ARG A 39 7.64 24.13 2.47
C ARG A 39 8.28 24.18 1.09
N PHE A 40 7.63 23.59 0.10
CA PHE A 40 7.97 23.81 -1.31
C PHE A 40 6.76 23.61 -2.22
N ASP A 41 6.79 24.23 -3.41
CA ASP A 41 5.77 24.06 -4.46
C ASP A 41 6.34 23.16 -5.58
N ILE A 42 5.66 22.04 -5.85
CA ILE A 42 6.04 21.08 -6.90
C ILE A 42 6.09 21.74 -8.29
N LYS A 43 5.35 22.82 -8.54
CA LYS A 43 5.38 23.53 -9.82
C LYS A 43 6.79 23.96 -10.21
N THR A 44 7.63 24.31 -9.24
CA THR A 44 9.04 24.68 -9.45
C THR A 44 9.86 23.56 -10.11
N LEU A 45 9.41 22.30 -9.97
CA LEU A 45 10.06 21.10 -10.53
C LEU A 45 9.59 20.80 -11.96
N THR A 46 8.48 21.40 -12.40
CA THR A 46 7.79 21.10 -13.67
C THR A 46 7.86 22.23 -14.71
N SER A 47 8.34 23.43 -14.35
CA SER A 47 8.36 24.64 -15.21
C SER A 47 9.23 24.58 -16.48
N ARG A 48 9.68 23.40 -16.93
CA ARG A 48 10.51 23.22 -18.14
C ARG A 48 9.82 22.52 -19.32
N GLY A 49 8.48 22.39 -19.36
CA GLY A 49 7.90 21.75 -20.57
C GLY A 49 6.40 21.70 -20.80
N ARG A 50 5.52 22.17 -19.94
CA ARG A 50 4.08 22.27 -20.26
C ARG A 50 3.46 23.43 -19.49
N ALA A 51 3.38 24.58 -20.13
CA ALA A 51 2.81 25.80 -19.58
C ALA A 51 1.27 25.86 -19.66
N ASP A 52 0.62 24.85 -20.25
CA ASP A 52 -0.83 24.90 -20.59
C ASP A 52 -1.68 23.78 -19.97
N ALA A 53 -1.18 23.03 -18.99
CA ALA A 53 -1.99 22.05 -18.30
C ALA A 53 -2.48 22.60 -16.95
N ASP A 54 -3.78 22.41 -16.70
CA ASP A 54 -4.43 22.43 -15.40
C ASP A 54 -3.53 21.77 -14.31
N GLN A 55 -3.68 22.16 -13.02
CA GLN A 55 -2.72 21.81 -11.96
C GLN A 55 -2.17 20.37 -12.07
N PRO A 56 -0.84 20.16 -12.15
CA PRO A 56 -0.29 18.86 -12.45
C PRO A 56 -0.72 17.84 -11.41
N THR A 57 -1.21 16.69 -11.86
CA THR A 57 -1.54 15.58 -10.97
C THR A 57 -0.25 14.96 -10.44
N THR A 58 -0.09 14.93 -9.12
CA THR A 58 1.16 14.49 -8.47
C THR A 58 0.90 13.38 -7.46
N HIS A 59 1.88 12.51 -7.30
CA HIS A 59 1.97 11.60 -6.17
C HIS A 59 3.21 11.91 -5.35
N VAL A 60 3.00 12.23 -4.06
CA VAL A 60 4.08 12.48 -3.11
C VAL A 60 4.06 11.36 -2.07
N SER A 61 5.21 10.75 -1.83
CA SER A 61 5.37 9.70 -0.83
C SER A 61 6.60 9.93 0.04
N LYS A 62 6.59 9.28 1.19
CA LYS A 62 7.73 9.24 2.12
C LYS A 62 8.98 8.72 1.42
N PHE A 63 10.12 9.32 1.75
CA PHE A 63 11.43 8.80 1.42
C PHE A 63 12.19 8.39 2.71
N PRO A 64 13.12 7.42 2.66
CA PRO A 64 13.83 6.94 3.86
C PRO A 64 14.83 7.92 4.46
N GLU A 65 15.39 8.81 3.65
CA GLU A 65 16.31 9.85 4.08
C GLU A 65 15.52 11.02 4.67
N ASP A 66 16.02 11.57 5.78
CA ASP A 66 15.29 12.60 6.49
C ASP A 66 15.20 13.90 5.69
N GLY A 67 14.08 14.61 5.85
CA GLY A 67 13.82 15.86 5.14
C GLY A 67 13.64 15.68 3.62
N GLN A 68 13.45 14.45 3.14
CA GLN A 68 13.24 14.17 1.72
C GLN A 68 11.89 13.49 1.44
N VAL A 69 11.36 13.75 0.25
CA VAL A 69 10.16 13.10 -0.29
C VAL A 69 10.38 12.64 -1.72
N ALA A 70 9.65 11.60 -2.11
CA ALA A 70 9.58 11.16 -3.49
C ALA A 70 8.38 11.82 -4.17
N VAL A 71 8.62 12.51 -5.29
CA VAL A 71 7.62 13.23 -6.08
C VAL A 71 7.54 12.63 -7.47
N LEU A 72 6.37 12.10 -7.80
CA LEU A 72 6.00 11.66 -9.14
C LEU A 72 5.01 12.65 -9.74
N VAL A 73 5.27 13.10 -10.96
CA VAL A 73 4.33 13.89 -11.76
C VAL A 73 3.74 12.95 -12.80
N TRP A 74 2.41 12.91 -12.89
CA TRP A 74 1.77 11.90 -13.72
C TRP A 74 2.07 12.14 -15.21
N GLY A 75 2.43 11.08 -15.94
CA GLY A 75 2.90 11.14 -17.32
C GLY A 75 4.38 11.53 -17.50
N ASP A 76 5.09 11.91 -16.42
CA ASP A 76 6.54 12.12 -16.43
C ASP A 76 7.24 10.87 -15.88
N PRO A 77 8.10 10.17 -16.66
CA PRO A 77 8.80 8.95 -16.23
C PRO A 77 9.94 9.21 -15.24
N ARG A 78 9.88 10.27 -14.44
CA ARG A 78 10.91 10.69 -13.49
C ARG A 78 10.32 10.80 -12.10
N LEU A 79 10.66 9.83 -11.26
CA LEU A 79 10.51 9.96 -9.81
C LEU A 79 11.62 10.86 -9.29
N ARG A 80 11.27 12.03 -8.76
CA ARG A 80 12.23 13.00 -8.20
C ARG A 80 12.31 12.78 -6.70
N ILE A 81 13.53 12.69 -6.17
CA ILE A 81 13.78 12.74 -4.74
C ILE A 81 14.11 14.19 -4.41
N VAL A 82 13.30 14.81 -3.56
CA VAL A 82 13.28 16.25 -3.32
C VAL A 82 13.56 16.52 -1.86
N ASP A 83 14.46 17.44 -1.61
CA ASP A 83 14.71 18.01 -0.28
C ASP A 83 13.59 18.99 0.06
N LEU A 84 12.86 18.69 1.14
CA LEU A 84 11.68 19.43 1.58
C LEU A 84 11.99 20.88 1.93
N SER A 85 13.17 21.13 2.51
CA SER A 85 13.55 22.46 3.01
C SER A 85 13.93 23.42 1.88
N THR A 86 14.56 22.91 0.84
CA THR A 86 15.09 23.72 -0.27
C THR A 86 14.28 23.59 -1.56
N GLY A 87 13.41 22.59 -1.66
CA GLY A 87 12.71 22.23 -2.90
C GLY A 87 13.65 21.71 -3.99
N THR A 88 14.90 21.36 -3.68
CA THR A 88 15.89 20.93 -4.68
C THR A 88 15.80 19.43 -4.97
N ILE A 89 15.97 19.06 -6.25
CA ILE A 89 16.03 17.66 -6.68
C ILE A 89 17.42 17.10 -6.30
N LYS A 90 17.47 16.15 -5.38
CA LYS A 90 18.70 15.45 -4.95
C LYS A 90 19.02 14.25 -5.84
N ALA A 91 17.99 13.57 -6.33
CA ALA A 91 18.14 12.44 -7.24
C ALA A 91 16.93 12.29 -8.16
N THR A 92 17.11 11.60 -9.28
CA THR A 92 16.01 11.22 -10.18
C THR A 92 16.12 9.74 -10.51
N VAL A 93 15.02 9.02 -10.35
CA VAL A 93 14.90 7.61 -10.74
C VAL A 93 13.94 7.52 -11.92
N LYS A 94 14.37 6.86 -13.00
CA LYS A 94 13.50 6.61 -14.15
C LYS A 94 12.45 5.57 -13.74
N VAL A 95 11.18 5.80 -14.04
CA VAL A 95 10.09 4.85 -13.80
C VAL A 95 9.26 4.70 -15.08
N PRO A 96 8.43 3.65 -15.21
CA PRO A 96 7.52 3.54 -16.34
C PRO A 96 6.65 4.80 -16.51
N THR A 97 6.40 5.22 -17.76
CA THR A 97 5.64 6.43 -18.09
C THR A 97 4.19 6.41 -17.63
N ASP A 98 3.63 5.21 -17.44
CA ASP A 98 2.28 4.94 -16.96
C ASP A 98 2.21 4.72 -15.44
N ALA A 99 3.29 4.98 -14.70
CA ALA A 99 3.26 4.98 -13.24
C ALA A 99 2.31 6.06 -12.72
N VAL A 100 1.40 5.69 -11.81
CA VAL A 100 0.44 6.60 -11.15
C VAL A 100 0.84 6.91 -9.71
N ALA A 101 1.60 6.01 -9.08
CA ALA A 101 2.13 6.17 -7.73
C ALA A 101 3.39 5.33 -7.55
N VAL A 102 4.31 5.80 -6.71
CA VAL A 102 5.51 5.06 -6.33
C VAL A 102 5.71 5.16 -4.82
N GLN A 103 5.96 4.02 -4.19
CA GLN A 103 6.43 3.95 -2.80
C GLN A 103 7.89 3.48 -2.79
N VAL A 104 8.66 3.98 -1.82
CA VAL A 104 10.04 3.57 -1.57
C VAL A 104 10.06 2.80 -0.27
N ASP A 105 10.72 1.63 -0.24
CA ASP A 105 10.83 0.85 0.99
C ASP A 105 11.70 1.59 2.04
N PRO A 106 11.59 1.25 3.34
CA PRO A 106 12.41 1.86 4.38
C PRO A 106 13.93 1.77 4.19
N SER A 107 14.46 0.85 3.39
CA SER A 107 15.90 0.80 3.06
C SER A 107 16.30 1.68 1.87
N GLY A 108 15.32 2.16 1.09
CA GLY A 108 15.56 2.91 -0.15
C GLY A 108 15.93 2.04 -1.34
N ARG A 109 16.07 0.72 -1.18
CA ARG A 109 16.57 -0.19 -2.22
C ARG A 109 15.48 -0.67 -3.16
N TYR A 110 14.23 -0.68 -2.72
CA TYR A 110 13.10 -1.21 -3.47
C TYR A 110 12.04 -0.14 -3.72
N LEU A 111 11.38 -0.25 -4.86
CA LEU A 111 10.25 0.58 -5.25
C LEU A 111 9.03 -0.30 -5.49
N ALA A 112 7.87 0.13 -5.02
CA ALA A 112 6.59 -0.39 -5.45
C ALA A 112 5.98 0.63 -6.41
N VAL A 113 5.84 0.23 -7.67
CA VAL A 113 5.31 1.06 -8.75
C VAL A 113 3.89 0.61 -9.03
N LEU A 114 2.92 1.48 -8.74
CA LEU A 114 1.55 1.31 -9.19
C LEU A 114 1.41 1.92 -10.58
N ARG A 115 0.94 1.13 -11.53
CA ARG A 115 0.73 1.53 -12.93
C ARG A 115 -0.75 1.79 -13.21
N SER A 116 -1.01 2.51 -14.28
CA SER A 116 -2.36 2.62 -14.86
C SER A 116 -2.97 1.22 -15.02
N GLY A 117 -4.24 1.06 -14.62
CA GLY A 117 -4.93 -0.23 -14.61
C GLY A 117 -4.78 -1.05 -13.32
N GLY A 118 -4.21 -0.48 -12.25
CA GLY A 118 -4.22 -1.11 -10.92
C GLY A 118 -3.18 -2.23 -10.75
N LEU A 119 -2.14 -2.24 -11.58
CA LEU A 119 -1.08 -3.23 -11.52
C LEU A 119 0.06 -2.70 -10.65
N VAL A 120 0.48 -3.48 -9.65
CA VAL A 120 1.66 -3.16 -8.84
C VAL A 120 2.84 -4.01 -9.29
N GLU A 121 3.99 -3.38 -9.43
CA GLU A 121 5.27 -4.04 -9.70
C GLU A 121 6.26 -3.68 -8.61
N LEU A 122 7.10 -4.63 -8.19
CA LEU A 122 8.21 -4.39 -7.28
C LEU A 122 9.51 -4.33 -8.07
N TRP A 123 10.32 -3.32 -7.80
CA TRP A 123 11.56 -3.03 -8.51
C TRP A 123 12.70 -2.89 -7.52
N GLN A 124 13.90 -3.30 -7.92
CA GLN A 124 15.13 -2.82 -7.31
C GLN A 124 15.43 -1.43 -7.91
N ARG A 125 15.82 -0.47 -7.06
CA ARG A 125 16.05 0.93 -7.46
C ARG A 125 17.40 1.11 -8.17
N ASP A 126 18.43 0.38 -7.74
CA ASP A 126 19.80 0.55 -8.20
C ASP A 126 20.56 -0.80 -8.30
N PRO A 127 20.95 -1.26 -9.51
CA PRO A 127 20.48 -0.75 -10.79
C PRO A 127 18.97 -0.97 -10.92
N LEU A 128 18.28 -0.07 -11.64
CA LEU A 128 16.84 -0.14 -11.78
C LEU A 128 16.41 -1.36 -12.60
N HIS A 129 15.69 -2.29 -11.98
CA HIS A 129 15.05 -3.40 -12.70
C HIS A 129 13.86 -3.97 -11.93
N ARG A 130 12.86 -4.45 -12.68
CA ARG A 130 11.69 -5.12 -12.11
C ARG A 130 12.10 -6.46 -11.50
N LYS A 131 11.76 -6.67 -10.23
CA LYS A 131 12.01 -7.90 -9.48
C LYS A 131 10.80 -8.82 -9.48
N LEU A 132 9.61 -8.27 -9.26
CA LEU A 132 8.37 -9.03 -9.16
C LEU A 132 7.19 -8.27 -9.77
N GLY A 133 6.22 -9.01 -10.29
CA GLY A 133 4.96 -8.49 -10.81
C GLY A 133 4.82 -8.58 -12.33
N PRO A 134 3.67 -8.13 -12.87
CA PRO A 134 2.61 -7.41 -12.17
C PRO A 134 1.90 -8.28 -11.13
N LEU A 135 1.75 -7.76 -9.91
CA LEU A 135 0.97 -8.36 -8.84
C LEU A 135 -0.50 -8.23 -9.23
N ARG A 136 -1.11 -9.36 -9.60
CA ARG A 136 -2.55 -9.44 -9.86
C ARG A 136 -3.30 -9.19 -8.55
N SER A 137 -4.51 -8.64 -8.63
CA SER A 137 -5.47 -8.50 -7.52
C SER A 137 -5.42 -7.21 -6.68
N VAL A 138 -4.71 -6.14 -7.07
CA VAL A 138 -4.77 -4.87 -6.30
C VAL A 138 -6.07 -4.10 -6.58
N ALA A 139 -6.61 -4.18 -7.79
CA ALA A 139 -7.93 -3.66 -8.14
C ALA A 139 -8.40 -4.29 -9.46
N GLU A 140 -9.48 -5.09 -9.44
CA GLU A 140 -10.21 -5.43 -10.68
C GLU A 140 -11.03 -4.23 -11.18
N ASP A 141 -11.35 -3.32 -10.27
CA ASP A 141 -12.02 -2.05 -10.50
C ASP A 141 -11.27 -0.96 -9.71
N SER A 142 -10.92 0.13 -10.39
CA SER A 142 -10.22 1.29 -9.80
C SER A 142 -10.99 1.99 -8.68
N MET A 143 -12.27 1.63 -8.46
CA MET A 143 -13.12 2.12 -7.38
C MET A 143 -13.05 1.27 -6.11
N LYS A 144 -12.52 0.04 -6.15
CA LYS A 144 -12.43 -0.82 -4.96
C LYS A 144 -11.26 -0.40 -4.07
N PRO A 145 -11.49 -0.17 -2.76
CA PRO A 145 -10.42 0.12 -1.81
C PRO A 145 -9.47 -1.07 -1.67
N TYR A 146 -8.19 -0.76 -1.56
CA TYR A 146 -7.14 -1.71 -1.24
C TYR A 146 -6.11 -1.05 -0.34
N VAL A 147 -5.32 -1.87 0.34
CA VAL A 147 -4.13 -1.42 1.08
C VAL A 147 -2.92 -2.12 0.48
N ALA A 148 -1.88 -1.35 0.13
CA ALA A 148 -0.62 -1.89 -0.35
C ALA A 148 0.53 -1.06 0.18
N SER A 149 1.51 -1.70 0.79
CA SER A 149 2.62 -1.01 1.46
C SER A 149 3.83 -1.92 1.64
N PHE A 150 5.01 -1.31 1.72
CA PHE A 150 6.19 -1.98 2.26
C PHE A 150 6.04 -2.16 3.77
N ILE A 151 6.39 -3.36 4.26
CA ILE A 151 6.29 -3.74 5.67
C ILE A 151 7.66 -3.88 6.35
N ASP A 152 8.73 -3.85 5.56
CA ASP A 152 10.11 -3.90 6.04
C ASP A 152 11.10 -3.27 5.05
N GLY A 153 12.35 -3.10 5.48
CA GLY A 153 13.48 -2.63 4.63
C GLY A 153 14.19 -3.74 3.82
N LYS A 154 13.54 -4.90 3.67
CA LYS A 154 14.06 -6.08 2.96
C LYS A 154 13.25 -6.39 1.70
N GLY A 155 12.36 -5.48 1.30
CA GLY A 155 11.48 -5.64 0.15
C GLY A 155 10.22 -6.47 0.43
N GLY A 156 9.87 -6.68 1.71
CA GLY A 156 8.58 -7.21 2.10
C GLY A 156 7.47 -6.24 1.74
N PHE A 157 6.48 -6.71 0.97
CA PHE A 157 5.40 -5.88 0.45
C PHE A 157 4.07 -6.60 0.61
N VAL A 158 3.07 -5.92 1.12
CA VAL A 158 1.73 -6.47 1.32
C VAL A 158 0.75 -5.95 0.28
N VAL A 159 -0.26 -6.75 -0.03
CA VAL A 159 -1.46 -6.33 -0.74
C VAL A 159 -2.66 -6.91 0.00
N ALA A 160 -3.49 -6.04 0.57
CA ALA A 160 -4.80 -6.37 1.11
C ALA A 160 -5.88 -5.89 0.13
N ALA A 161 -6.45 -6.84 -0.60
CA ALA A 161 -7.46 -6.58 -1.63
C ALA A 161 -8.26 -7.86 -1.93
N ASN A 162 -9.46 -7.70 -2.48
CA ASN A 162 -10.30 -8.81 -2.95
C ASN A 162 -10.41 -9.97 -1.93
N SER A 163 -10.81 -9.63 -0.70
CA SER A 163 -11.00 -10.61 0.39
C SER A 163 -9.75 -11.41 0.77
N SER A 164 -8.57 -10.90 0.44
CA SER A 164 -7.30 -11.54 0.78
C SER A 164 -6.25 -10.54 1.21
N VAL A 165 -5.36 -10.98 2.08
CA VAL A 165 -4.10 -10.28 2.38
C VAL A 165 -2.96 -11.17 1.91
N ARG A 166 -2.14 -10.67 1.00
CA ARG A 166 -0.99 -11.39 0.44
C ARG A 166 0.30 -10.66 0.76
N VAL A 167 1.28 -11.39 1.27
CA VAL A 167 2.60 -10.85 1.59
C VAL A 167 3.61 -11.38 0.59
N TYR A 168 4.32 -10.47 -0.08
CA TYR A 168 5.32 -10.73 -1.08
C TYR A 168 6.70 -10.35 -0.54
N GLY A 169 7.75 -10.96 -1.10
CA GLY A 169 9.10 -10.41 -0.99
C GLY A 169 9.57 -10.02 -2.37
N ALA A 170 10.25 -8.89 -2.51
CA ALA A 170 10.72 -8.38 -3.80
C ALA A 170 11.53 -9.42 -4.59
N ASP A 171 12.42 -10.17 -3.94
CA ASP A 171 13.21 -11.23 -4.57
C ASP A 171 12.49 -12.59 -4.69
N GLY A 172 11.22 -12.66 -4.34
CA GLY A 172 10.38 -13.86 -4.47
C GLY A 172 9.83 -14.06 -5.89
N ARG A 173 9.20 -15.21 -6.11
CA ARG A 173 8.45 -15.51 -7.35
C ARG A 173 6.93 -15.46 -7.16
N SER A 174 6.47 -15.61 -5.92
CA SER A 174 5.07 -15.59 -5.50
C SER A 174 4.95 -14.91 -4.14
N TYR A 175 3.72 -14.76 -3.65
CA TYR A 175 3.52 -14.42 -2.24
C TYR A 175 4.11 -15.53 -1.36
N ARG A 176 4.61 -15.14 -0.19
CA ARG A 176 5.14 -16.01 0.87
C ARG A 176 4.06 -16.36 1.88
N GLU A 177 3.08 -15.47 2.06
CA GLU A 177 1.92 -15.66 2.93
C GLU A 177 0.64 -15.22 2.21
N SER A 178 -0.47 -15.91 2.47
CA SER A 178 -1.82 -15.55 2.02
C SER A 178 -2.79 -15.80 3.17
N TYR A 179 -3.64 -14.82 3.42
CA TYR A 179 -4.76 -14.89 4.33
C TYR A 179 -6.02 -14.65 3.51
N ASP A 180 -6.86 -15.68 3.39
CA ASP A 180 -8.05 -15.66 2.54
C ASP A 180 -9.31 -15.64 3.42
N PHE A 181 -10.13 -14.60 3.23
CA PHE A 181 -11.27 -14.27 4.08
C PHE A 181 -12.61 -14.50 3.35
N GLY A 182 -12.65 -15.54 2.50
CA GLY A 182 -13.86 -15.96 1.78
C GLY A 182 -14.06 -15.29 0.43
N ARG A 183 -15.29 -15.33 -0.08
CA ARG A 183 -15.62 -14.84 -1.42
C ARG A 183 -15.52 -13.32 -1.48
N ALA A 184 -14.60 -12.84 -2.33
CA ALA A 184 -14.64 -11.47 -2.80
C ALA A 184 -15.97 -11.22 -3.52
N PRO A 185 -16.67 -10.11 -3.25
CA PRO A 185 -17.84 -9.74 -4.05
C PRO A 185 -17.39 -9.62 -5.51
N SER A 186 -17.96 -10.44 -6.38
CA SER A 186 -17.66 -10.50 -7.82
C SER A 186 -18.12 -9.25 -8.59
N SER A 187 -18.86 -8.36 -7.93
CA SER A 187 -19.37 -7.11 -8.48
C SER A 187 -18.58 -5.90 -7.99
N SER A 188 -18.52 -4.85 -8.82
CA SER A 188 -18.06 -3.50 -8.45
C SER A 188 -18.95 -2.83 -7.41
N MET A 189 -20.23 -3.21 -7.35
CA MET A 189 -21.11 -2.89 -6.24
C MET A 189 -20.86 -3.89 -5.11
N LEU A 190 -20.36 -3.38 -3.98
CA LEU A 190 -20.28 -4.14 -2.74
C LEU A 190 -21.71 -4.56 -2.36
N GLY A 191 -22.04 -5.83 -2.56
CA GLY A 191 -23.32 -6.39 -2.11
C GLY A 191 -23.41 -6.38 -0.59
N GLU A 192 -24.61 -6.56 -0.07
CA GLU A 192 -24.85 -6.71 1.36
C GLU A 192 -23.95 -7.82 1.94
N GLY A 193 -23.22 -7.53 3.02
CA GLY A 193 -22.25 -8.45 3.64
C GLY A 193 -20.83 -8.41 3.05
N ALA A 194 -20.55 -7.51 2.10
CA ALA A 194 -19.18 -7.27 1.64
C ALA A 194 -18.36 -6.41 2.63
N TYR A 195 -17.04 -6.53 2.56
CA TYR A 195 -16.10 -5.71 3.30
C TYR A 195 -14.93 -5.27 2.43
N VAL A 196 -14.22 -4.25 2.90
CA VAL A 196 -13.02 -3.69 2.28
C VAL A 196 -11.93 -3.48 3.31
N PHE A 197 -10.68 -3.53 2.87
CA PHE A 197 -9.55 -3.15 3.72
C PHE A 197 -9.33 -1.64 3.64
N ARG A 198 -9.10 -1.02 4.79
CA ARG A 198 -8.98 0.45 4.92
C ARG A 198 -7.56 0.90 5.19
N ASP A 199 -6.87 0.20 6.08
CA ASP A 199 -5.50 0.51 6.42
C ASP A 199 -4.81 -0.71 7.03
N MET A 200 -3.51 -0.64 7.24
CA MET A 200 -2.73 -1.71 7.83
C MET A 200 -1.58 -1.14 8.69
N THR A 201 -1.25 -1.86 9.76
CA THR A 201 -0.11 -1.50 10.60
C THR A 201 1.21 -1.57 9.82
N PRO A 202 2.21 -0.71 10.13
CA PRO A 202 3.48 -0.70 9.42
C PRO A 202 4.25 -2.03 9.42
N ASP A 203 4.04 -2.87 10.42
CA ASP A 203 4.64 -4.21 10.53
C ASP A 203 3.95 -5.28 9.66
N GLY A 204 2.85 -4.92 8.99
CA GLY A 204 2.08 -5.82 8.15
C GLY A 204 1.24 -6.86 8.89
N LYS A 205 1.12 -6.76 10.21
CA LYS A 205 0.53 -7.82 11.03
C LYS A 205 -0.92 -7.56 11.43
N SER A 206 -1.45 -6.36 11.25
CA SER A 206 -2.86 -6.06 11.52
C SER A 206 -3.45 -5.21 10.40
N VAL A 207 -4.64 -5.57 9.95
CA VAL A 207 -5.39 -4.82 8.93
C VAL A 207 -6.69 -4.28 9.54
N ILE A 208 -7.11 -3.09 9.14
CA ILE A 208 -8.44 -2.57 9.45
C ILE A 208 -9.35 -2.95 8.29
N TYR A 209 -10.44 -3.67 8.58
CA TYR A 209 -11.50 -3.92 7.61
C TYR A 209 -12.75 -3.12 7.96
N GLN A 210 -13.57 -2.85 6.95
CA GLN A 210 -14.85 -2.19 7.09
C GLN A 210 -15.89 -2.86 6.20
N ASN A 211 -17.03 -3.21 6.78
CA ASN A 211 -18.21 -3.73 6.12
C ASN A 211 -18.98 -2.62 5.39
N THR A 212 -19.92 -2.99 4.51
CA THR A 212 -20.79 -2.03 3.80
C THR A 212 -21.67 -1.19 4.71
N ASP A 213 -21.99 -1.66 5.92
CA ASP A 213 -22.75 -0.92 6.94
C ASP A 213 -21.86 0.01 7.79
N ASN A 214 -20.60 0.18 7.41
CA ASN A 214 -19.55 0.94 8.11
C ASN A 214 -19.09 0.36 9.45
N THR A 215 -19.61 -0.80 9.88
CA THR A 215 -19.02 -1.56 10.99
C THR A 215 -17.69 -2.14 10.54
N GLY A 216 -16.80 -2.43 11.48
CA GLY A 216 -15.47 -2.92 11.15
C GLY A 216 -14.60 -2.99 12.38
N GLY A 217 -13.36 -3.40 12.17
CA GLY A 217 -12.41 -3.53 13.26
C GLY A 217 -11.01 -3.89 12.81
N PRO A 218 -10.06 -3.88 13.76
CA PRO A 218 -8.74 -4.43 13.52
C PRO A 218 -8.81 -5.96 13.46
N LEU A 219 -8.10 -6.53 12.49
CA LEU A 219 -7.90 -7.96 12.35
C LEU A 219 -6.41 -8.26 12.42
N ARG A 220 -6.00 -9.01 13.44
CA ARG A 220 -4.62 -9.48 13.60
C ARG A 220 -4.38 -10.68 12.69
N LEU A 221 -3.32 -10.62 11.88
CA LEU A 221 -2.87 -11.69 10.99
C LEU A 221 -1.94 -12.64 11.75
N ASP A 222 -2.54 -13.46 12.62
CA ASP A 222 -1.82 -14.47 13.42
C ASP A 222 -2.56 -15.82 13.36
N PRO A 223 -2.12 -16.76 12.49
CA PRO A 223 -2.75 -18.07 12.38
C PRO A 223 -2.70 -18.90 13.67
N ALA A 224 -1.72 -18.66 14.54
CA ALA A 224 -1.60 -19.39 15.81
C ALA A 224 -2.63 -18.87 16.83
N GLU A 225 -2.90 -17.57 16.83
CA GLU A 225 -4.01 -16.98 17.58
C GLU A 225 -5.36 -17.49 17.07
N TRP A 226 -5.59 -17.45 15.76
CA TRP A 226 -6.85 -17.94 15.17
C TRP A 226 -7.08 -19.42 15.44
N ARG A 227 -6.03 -20.24 15.35
CA ARG A 227 -6.09 -21.66 15.70
C ARG A 227 -6.47 -21.86 17.17
N ARG A 228 -5.86 -21.11 18.10
CA ARG A 228 -6.20 -21.22 19.53
C ARG A 228 -7.67 -20.87 19.78
N ALA A 229 -8.15 -19.76 19.23
CA ALA A 229 -9.54 -19.35 19.35
C ALA A 229 -10.50 -20.40 18.74
N LEU A 230 -10.19 -20.93 17.56
CA LEU A 230 -10.96 -22.01 16.94
C LEU A 230 -11.03 -23.24 17.86
N CYS A 231 -9.88 -23.67 18.41
CA CYS A 231 -9.81 -24.84 19.28
C CYS A 231 -10.61 -24.67 20.56
N GLU A 232 -10.61 -23.47 21.15
CA GLU A 232 -11.44 -23.15 22.29
C GLU A 232 -12.94 -23.27 21.95
N VAL A 233 -13.36 -22.69 20.82
CA VAL A 233 -14.76 -22.73 20.37
C VAL A 233 -15.27 -24.15 20.11
N ILE A 234 -14.43 -25.01 19.52
CA ILE A 234 -14.82 -26.40 19.22
C ILE A 234 -14.53 -27.38 20.37
N GLY A 235 -14.01 -26.91 21.51
CA GLY A 235 -13.67 -27.76 22.65
C GLY A 235 -12.51 -28.72 22.41
N ASN A 236 -11.49 -28.29 21.65
CA ASN A 236 -10.30 -29.06 21.27
C ASN A 236 -10.59 -30.39 20.53
N ARG A 237 -11.76 -30.51 19.89
CA ARG A 237 -12.09 -31.68 19.06
C ARG A 237 -11.43 -31.61 17.69
N THR A 238 -11.41 -32.74 16.99
CA THR A 238 -11.11 -32.78 15.55
C THR A 238 -12.36 -32.50 14.73
N PHE A 239 -12.18 -31.91 13.54
CA PHE A 239 -13.25 -31.78 12.56
C PHE A 239 -13.77 -33.16 12.11
N THR A 240 -15.09 -33.31 11.99
CA THR A 240 -15.72 -34.50 11.39
C THR A 240 -15.47 -34.54 9.89
N ALA A 241 -15.68 -35.69 9.24
CA ALA A 241 -15.54 -35.82 7.80
C ALA A 241 -16.45 -34.83 7.02
N GLU A 242 -17.67 -34.63 7.52
CA GLU A 242 -18.64 -33.69 6.95
C GLU A 242 -18.18 -32.23 7.06
N GLU A 243 -17.70 -31.82 8.25
CA GLU A 243 -17.19 -30.47 8.44
C GLU A 243 -15.95 -30.21 7.59
N ARG A 244 -15.04 -31.19 7.47
CA ARG A 244 -13.87 -31.08 6.60
C ARG A 244 -14.26 -30.93 5.13
N ALA A 245 -15.34 -31.59 4.69
CA ALA A 245 -15.87 -31.45 3.34
C ALA A 245 -16.53 -30.09 3.08
N GLY A 246 -17.04 -29.43 4.13
CA GLY A 246 -17.67 -28.10 4.04
C GLY A 246 -16.69 -26.92 3.99
N VAL A 247 -15.42 -27.12 4.32
CA VAL A 247 -14.41 -26.05 4.29
C VAL A 247 -14.01 -25.75 2.83
N PRO A 248 -14.04 -24.48 2.39
CA PRO A 248 -13.75 -24.10 0.99
C PRO A 248 -12.27 -24.24 0.59
N VAL A 249 -11.42 -24.71 1.50
CA VAL A 249 -9.99 -24.95 1.30
C VAL A 249 -9.61 -26.34 1.80
N ARG A 250 -8.63 -26.96 1.15
CA ARG A 250 -8.13 -28.28 1.57
C ARG A 250 -7.46 -28.15 2.94
N LEU A 251 -8.01 -28.84 3.94
CA LEU A 251 -7.42 -28.92 5.27
C LEU A 251 -6.24 -29.90 5.30
N PRO A 252 -5.19 -29.64 6.11
CA PRO A 252 -4.12 -30.60 6.35
C PRO A 252 -4.63 -31.88 6.99
N ASP A 253 -4.03 -33.04 6.71
CA ASP A 253 -4.46 -34.32 7.29
C ASP A 253 -4.27 -34.40 8.81
N ARG A 254 -3.26 -33.68 9.32
CA ARG A 254 -3.04 -33.53 10.77
C ARG A 254 -4.21 -32.79 11.44
N PRO A 255 -4.51 -33.11 12.71
CA PRO A 255 -5.44 -32.33 13.53
C PRO A 255 -5.08 -30.84 13.52
N VAL A 256 -6.12 -30.00 13.40
CA VAL A 256 -5.97 -28.54 13.49
C VAL A 256 -5.71 -28.11 14.93
N CYS A 257 -6.32 -28.80 15.89
CA CYS A 257 -6.08 -28.59 17.32
C CYS A 257 -5.01 -29.55 17.85
N PRO A 258 -4.20 -29.12 18.83
CA PRO A 258 -3.24 -29.98 19.52
C PRO A 258 -3.89 -31.19 20.18
#